data_AF-A0AAE0UWW3-F1
#
_entry.id   AF-A0AAE0UWW3-F1
#
_cell.length_a   1.000
_cell.length_b   1.000
_cell.length_c   1.000
_cell.angle_alpha   90.00
_cell.angle_beta   90.00
_cell.angle_gamma   90.00
#
_symmetry.space_group_name_H-M   'P 1'
#
loop_
_entity.id
_entity.type
_entity.pdbx_description
1 polymer ?
#
loop_
_entity_poly.entity_id
_entity_poly.type
_entity_poly.pdbx_seq_one_letter_code
_entity_poly.pdbx_strand_id
1 'polypeptide(L)'
;MSSLWKTMTNGHRARVNFQRDIRCFTKTWLNTAVLDHTIQPAKFFLVHRMDRTMESGKTREGGVCLMVNNSWCDSASFSPLSRSCSPNLEILTIKCRPFYLPQEFSSVIVSTIYIQPQADTDTALWELHEDLTLHQTQHHGAALIVVGNFNSAHIRCAVPNFHQHITSPTRAGRTLDHCYTQFKDCYKTQSRSPFGKSDHAAIFLMPRYKQRLKQEDPVQWKVARWMDQSLVTLQDTVDDADSDIFRHGSDDINEFMEAVLGLKRMAQFTKLSSENFPIRSRGWIKPSTML
;
A
#
# COMPACT_ATOMS: atom_id res chain seq x y z
N MET A 1 -22.47 -2.07 24.34
CA MET A 1 -21.39 -2.90 23.76
C MET A 1 -21.86 -3.80 22.60
N SER A 2 -22.93 -4.61 22.71
CA SER A 2 -23.36 -5.50 21.60
C SER A 2 -23.93 -4.83 20.34
N SER A 3 -24.39 -3.57 20.41
CA SER A 3 -25.03 -2.88 19.27
C SER A 3 -24.05 -2.31 18.24
N LEU A 4 -22.85 -1.89 18.67
CA LEU A 4 -21.78 -1.39 17.79
C LEU A 4 -21.26 -2.53 16.88
N TRP A 5 -21.05 -3.71 17.47
CA TRP A 5 -20.56 -4.90 16.77
C TRP A 5 -21.61 -5.58 15.88
N LYS A 6 -22.89 -5.57 16.26
CA LYS A 6 -24.00 -6.04 15.40
C LYS A 6 -24.20 -5.17 14.15
N THR A 7 -23.88 -3.88 14.22
CA THR A 7 -23.95 -2.98 13.05
C THR A 7 -22.83 -3.28 12.04
N MET A 8 -21.67 -3.71 12.54
CA MET A 8 -20.52 -4.16 11.75
C MET A 8 -20.85 -5.37 10.86
N THR A 9 -21.71 -6.27 11.33
CA THR A 9 -22.08 -7.51 10.64
C THR A 9 -23.32 -7.40 9.74
N ASN A 10 -24.26 -6.49 10.03
CA ASN A 10 -25.54 -6.42 9.30
C ASN A 10 -25.52 -5.51 8.07
N GLY A 11 -24.69 -4.46 8.03
CA GLY A 11 -24.63 -3.52 6.89
C GLY A 11 -23.65 -3.90 5.76
N HIS A 12 -22.75 -4.86 6.01
CA HIS A 12 -21.57 -5.07 5.15
C HIS A 12 -21.36 -6.52 4.67
N ARG A 13 -22.15 -7.49 5.14
CA ARG A 13 -21.88 -8.94 4.94
C ARG A 13 -21.66 -9.38 3.49
N ALA A 14 -22.26 -8.71 2.51
CA ALA A 14 -22.09 -9.03 1.08
C ALA A 14 -20.83 -8.41 0.43
N ARG A 15 -20.20 -7.41 1.05
CA ARG A 15 -19.04 -6.67 0.47
C ARG A 15 -17.71 -6.96 1.17
N VAL A 16 -17.72 -7.55 2.36
CA VAL A 16 -16.51 -7.72 3.17
C VAL A 16 -15.45 -8.58 2.46
N ASN A 17 -15.85 -9.59 1.68
CA ASN A 17 -14.92 -10.49 0.98
C ASN A 17 -14.12 -9.85 -0.17
N PHE A 18 -14.59 -8.73 -0.72
CA PHE A 18 -13.91 -8.02 -1.82
C PHE A 18 -13.26 -6.71 -1.37
N GLN A 19 -13.39 -6.35 -0.10
CA GLN A 19 -12.74 -5.18 0.45
C GLN A 19 -11.24 -5.44 0.61
N ARG A 20 -10.42 -4.49 0.15
CA ARG A 20 -8.98 -4.46 0.36
C ARG A 20 -8.65 -3.17 1.10
N ASP A 21 -9.04 -3.12 2.37
CA ASP A 21 -9.01 -1.91 3.20
C ASP A 21 -8.27 -2.10 4.52
N ILE A 22 -7.83 -0.98 5.08
CA ILE A 22 -7.45 -0.82 6.48
C ILE A 22 -8.51 0.04 7.16
N ARG A 23 -8.78 -0.21 8.44
CA ARG A 23 -9.67 0.60 9.27
C ARG A 23 -8.95 1.06 10.52
N CYS A 24 -8.96 2.35 10.77
CA CYS A 24 -8.35 2.94 11.96
C CYS A 24 -9.44 3.51 12.86
N PHE A 25 -9.39 3.15 14.14
CA PHE A 25 -10.35 3.52 15.16
C PHE A 25 -9.63 4.21 16.33
N THR A 26 -10.25 5.27 16.84
CA THR A 26 -9.83 5.98 18.05
C THR A 26 -10.91 5.88 19.11
N LYS A 27 -10.54 6.01 20.39
CA LYS A 27 -11.46 5.83 21.53
C LYS A 27 -12.22 4.51 21.41
N THR A 28 -11.47 3.40 21.35
CA THR A 28 -12.07 2.06 21.19
C THR A 28 -12.88 1.63 22.41
N TRP A 29 -12.55 2.17 23.59
CA TRP A 29 -13.11 1.75 24.89
C TRP A 29 -12.94 0.24 25.11
N LEU A 30 -11.78 -0.27 24.70
CA LEU A 30 -11.38 -1.64 24.90
C LEU A 30 -10.38 -1.73 26.06
N ASN A 31 -10.28 -2.93 26.61
CA ASN A 31 -9.34 -3.28 27.65
C ASN A 31 -8.81 -4.70 27.38
N THR A 32 -7.75 -5.08 28.10
CA THR A 32 -7.07 -6.37 27.93
C THR A 32 -7.95 -7.59 28.19
N ALA A 33 -9.10 -7.44 28.88
CA ALA A 33 -10.04 -8.55 29.08
C ALA A 33 -10.87 -8.86 27.81
N VAL A 34 -10.98 -7.93 26.86
CA VAL A 34 -11.65 -8.16 25.59
C VAL A 34 -10.70 -8.85 24.61
N LEU A 35 -11.00 -10.08 24.21
CA LEU A 35 -10.16 -10.84 23.27
C LEU A 35 -10.31 -10.34 21.83
N ASP A 36 -9.23 -10.30 21.05
CA ASP A 36 -9.25 -9.74 19.70
C ASP A 36 -10.23 -10.43 18.74
N HIS A 37 -10.43 -11.74 18.88
CA HIS A 37 -11.40 -12.47 18.06
C HIS A 37 -12.85 -12.03 18.29
N THR A 38 -13.15 -11.38 19.43
CA THR A 38 -14.51 -10.88 19.73
C THR A 38 -14.85 -9.61 18.97
N ILE A 39 -13.83 -8.85 18.58
CA ILE A 39 -13.96 -7.58 17.85
C ILE A 39 -13.60 -7.71 16.36
N GLN A 40 -13.14 -8.89 15.96
CA GLN A 40 -12.78 -9.21 14.58
C GLN A 40 -14.07 -9.31 13.73
N PRO A 41 -14.32 -8.38 12.79
CA PRO A 41 -15.58 -8.34 12.04
C PRO A 41 -15.77 -9.53 11.10
N ALA A 42 -14.68 -10.14 10.62
CA ALA A 42 -14.66 -11.36 9.83
C ALA A 42 -13.28 -12.03 9.97
N LYS A 43 -13.18 -13.35 9.74
CA LYS A 43 -11.96 -14.16 9.95
C LYS A 43 -10.71 -13.65 9.20
N PHE A 44 -10.87 -12.80 8.20
CA PHE A 44 -9.79 -12.26 7.38
C PHE A 44 -9.35 -10.84 7.76
N PHE A 45 -9.81 -10.29 8.89
CA PHE A 45 -9.23 -9.05 9.43
C PHE A 45 -8.22 -9.37 10.53
N LEU A 46 -7.00 -8.86 10.42
CA LEU A 46 -6.05 -8.81 11.53
C LEU A 46 -6.36 -7.59 12.38
N VAL A 47 -6.33 -7.77 13.70
CA VAL A 47 -6.57 -6.71 14.66
C VAL A 47 -5.26 -6.35 15.33
N HIS A 48 -4.86 -5.09 15.22
CA HIS A 48 -3.80 -4.50 16.02
C HIS A 48 -4.42 -3.42 16.88
N ARG A 49 -4.07 -3.38 18.17
CA ARG A 49 -4.58 -2.36 19.07
C ARG A 49 -3.58 -1.98 20.13
N MET A 50 -3.79 -0.80 20.70
CA MET A 50 -3.14 -0.32 21.90
C MET A 50 -4.24 0.17 22.84
N ASP A 51 -4.54 -0.61 23.87
CA ASP A 51 -5.50 -0.24 24.90
C ASP A 51 -4.84 0.68 25.92
N ARG A 52 -5.64 1.50 26.61
CA ARG A 52 -5.10 2.33 27.69
C ARG A 52 -4.65 1.46 28.85
N THR A 53 -3.48 1.78 29.40
CA THR A 53 -2.95 1.20 30.63
C THR A 53 -3.06 2.21 31.77
N MET A 54 -3.05 1.71 33.02
CA MET A 54 -3.03 2.53 34.23
C MET A 54 -1.85 3.51 34.27
N GLU A 55 -0.72 3.14 33.67
CA GLU A 55 0.52 3.92 33.59
C GLU A 55 0.36 5.24 32.85
N SER A 56 -0.64 5.35 31.96
CA SER A 56 -0.92 6.57 31.21
C SER A 56 -1.55 7.69 32.06
N GLY A 57 -1.91 7.41 33.32
CA GLY A 57 -2.61 8.35 34.20
C GLY A 57 -4.05 8.67 33.78
N LYS A 58 -4.56 8.00 32.74
CA LYS A 58 -5.90 8.23 32.18
C LYS A 58 -6.95 7.42 32.92
N THR A 59 -7.98 8.10 33.41
CA THR A 59 -9.02 7.52 34.30
C THR A 59 -10.09 6.69 33.59
N ARG A 60 -10.12 6.69 32.24
CA ARG A 60 -11.16 6.04 31.44
C ARG A 60 -10.55 5.13 30.39
N GLU A 61 -11.21 4.00 30.12
CA GLU A 61 -10.91 3.12 28.99
C GLU A 61 -10.88 3.89 27.67
N GLY A 62 -10.14 3.37 26.70
CA GLY A 62 -9.88 4.05 25.43
C GLY A 62 -8.90 3.25 24.61
N GLY A 63 -8.02 3.93 23.89
CA GLY A 63 -7.06 3.29 23.02
C GLY A 63 -7.38 3.48 21.55
N VAL A 64 -6.45 2.99 20.75
CA VAL A 64 -6.47 3.03 19.29
C VAL A 64 -6.42 1.62 18.74
N CYS A 65 -7.11 1.40 17.62
CA CYS A 65 -7.13 0.10 16.96
C CYS A 65 -7.00 0.28 15.45
N LEU A 66 -6.23 -0.59 14.83
CA LEU A 66 -6.04 -0.70 13.41
C LEU A 66 -6.41 -2.12 13.00
N MET A 67 -7.39 -2.25 12.12
CA MET A 67 -7.81 -3.52 11.55
C MET A 67 -7.40 -3.59 10.08
N VAL A 68 -6.77 -4.68 9.66
CA VAL A 68 -6.29 -4.85 8.29
C VAL A 68 -6.93 -6.05 7.63
N ASN A 69 -7.43 -5.87 6.42
CA ASN A 69 -7.94 -6.97 5.62
C ASN A 69 -6.79 -7.80 5.02
N ASN A 70 -6.79 -9.12 5.22
CA ASN A 70 -5.81 -10.05 4.67
C ASN A 70 -5.78 -10.08 3.14
N SER A 71 -6.82 -9.56 2.47
CA SER A 71 -6.85 -9.39 1.01
C SER A 71 -6.12 -8.12 0.55
N TRP A 72 -5.79 -7.21 1.46
CA TRP A 72 -5.02 -5.99 1.19
C TRP A 72 -3.53 -6.23 1.40
N CYS A 73 -3.17 -6.96 2.45
CA CYS A 73 -1.79 -7.20 2.84
C CYS A 73 -1.68 -8.50 3.64
N ASP A 74 -0.62 -9.26 3.39
CA ASP A 74 -0.36 -10.53 4.07
C ASP A 74 0.02 -10.30 5.54
N SER A 75 -0.57 -11.11 6.43
CA SER A 75 -0.21 -11.25 7.85
C SER A 75 1.30 -11.32 8.10
N ALA A 76 2.06 -12.01 7.24
CA ALA A 76 3.49 -12.19 7.41
C ALA A 76 4.30 -10.91 7.13
N SER A 77 3.73 -9.95 6.41
CA SER A 77 4.41 -8.69 6.07
C SER A 77 4.27 -7.60 7.13
N PHE A 78 3.43 -7.82 8.15
CA PHE A 78 3.22 -6.85 9.21
C PHE A 78 4.35 -6.87 10.23
N SER A 79 4.83 -5.67 10.56
CA SER A 79 5.71 -5.46 11.69
C SER A 79 5.18 -4.31 12.54
N PRO A 80 4.78 -4.54 13.80
CA PRO A 80 4.44 -3.46 14.72
C PRO A 80 5.70 -2.62 14.99
N LEU A 81 5.58 -1.30 14.86
CA LEU A 81 6.70 -0.39 15.09
C LEU A 81 6.56 0.32 16.44
N SER A 82 5.42 0.95 16.70
CA SER A 82 5.18 1.70 17.94
C SER A 82 3.83 1.39 18.53
N ARG A 83 3.80 1.20 19.84
CA ARG A 83 2.60 1.02 20.66
C ARG A 83 2.82 1.73 21.97
N SER A 84 2.21 2.89 22.14
CA SER A 84 2.34 3.64 23.39
C SER A 84 1.07 4.41 23.72
N CYS A 85 0.92 4.66 25.02
CA CYS A 85 -0.17 5.43 25.58
C CYS A 85 0.41 6.34 26.66
N SER A 86 0.89 7.52 26.26
CA SER A 86 1.31 8.56 27.19
C SER A 86 0.08 9.32 27.72
N PRO A 87 0.23 10.23 28.70
CA PRO A 87 -0.83 11.15 29.11
C PRO A 87 -1.39 11.99 27.95
N ASN A 88 -0.54 12.35 26.98
CA ASN A 88 -0.88 13.30 25.93
C ASN A 88 -1.24 12.64 24.59
N LEU A 89 -0.63 11.50 24.27
CA LEU A 89 -0.73 10.82 22.98
C LEU A 89 -1.01 9.32 23.14
N GLU A 90 -1.99 8.81 22.40
CA GLU A 90 -2.19 7.39 22.14
C GLU A 90 -1.77 7.10 20.70
N ILE A 91 -0.81 6.18 20.50
CA ILE A 91 -0.26 5.88 19.18
C ILE A 91 -0.11 4.36 18.96
N LEU A 92 -0.51 3.94 17.76
CA LEU A 92 -0.28 2.62 17.21
C LEU A 92 0.27 2.78 15.79
N THR A 93 1.54 2.48 15.61
CA THR A 93 2.23 2.51 14.33
C THR A 93 2.57 1.09 13.89
N ILE A 94 2.16 0.72 12.68
CA ILE A 94 2.53 -0.55 12.04
C ILE A 94 3.15 -0.29 10.68
N LYS A 95 4.06 -1.16 10.27
CA LYS A 95 4.56 -1.25 8.90
C LYS A 95 4.04 -2.51 8.25
N CYS A 96 3.76 -2.43 6.96
CA CYS A 96 3.30 -3.56 6.17
C CYS A 96 3.62 -3.35 4.68
N ARG A 97 3.54 -4.42 3.88
CA ARG A 97 3.68 -4.33 2.42
C ARG A 97 2.42 -4.85 1.73
N PRO A 98 1.54 -3.94 1.27
CA PRO A 98 0.33 -4.32 0.56
C PRO A 98 0.62 -5.03 -0.76
N PHE A 99 -0.29 -5.91 -1.20
CA PHE A 99 -0.11 -6.65 -2.46
C PHE A 99 0.01 -5.73 -3.68
N TYR A 100 -0.69 -4.59 -3.65
CA TYR A 100 -0.73 -3.63 -4.75
C TYR A 100 -0.14 -2.28 -4.35
N LEU A 101 1.08 -2.33 -3.81
CA LEU A 101 1.84 -1.13 -3.49
C LEU A 101 2.51 -0.55 -4.75
N PRO A 102 2.44 0.77 -5.01
CA PRO A 102 3.21 1.41 -6.07
C PRO A 102 4.71 1.12 -5.95
N GLN A 103 5.38 0.99 -7.10
CA GLN A 103 6.77 0.52 -7.16
C GLN A 103 7.76 1.45 -6.46
N GLU A 104 7.45 2.74 -6.38
CA GLU A 104 8.24 3.75 -5.67
C GLU A 104 8.28 3.52 -4.14
N PHE A 105 7.40 2.70 -3.58
CA PHE A 105 7.35 2.46 -2.14
C PHE A 105 7.82 1.03 -1.80
N SER A 106 8.70 0.94 -0.81
CA SER A 106 9.16 -0.34 -0.26
C SER A 106 8.12 -0.93 0.70
N SER A 107 7.37 -0.09 1.40
CA SER A 107 6.34 -0.48 2.37
C SER A 107 5.41 0.70 2.67
N VAL A 108 4.39 0.46 3.49
CA VAL A 108 3.51 1.48 4.06
C VAL A 108 3.62 1.43 5.57
N ILE A 109 3.76 2.59 6.18
CA ILE A 109 3.70 2.78 7.63
C ILE A 109 2.42 3.53 7.94
N VAL A 110 1.57 2.95 8.79
CA VAL A 110 0.30 3.53 9.22
C VAL A 110 0.34 3.78 10.71
N SER A 111 0.24 5.05 11.09
CA SER A 111 0.15 5.50 12.48
C SER A 111 -1.28 5.92 12.78
N THR A 112 -1.95 5.18 13.66
CA THR A 112 -3.25 5.57 14.21
C THR A 112 -3.04 6.33 15.51
N ILE A 113 -3.54 7.55 15.58
CA ILE A 113 -3.29 8.42 16.73
C ILE A 113 -4.58 8.91 17.40
N TYR A 114 -4.48 9.19 18.69
CA TYR A 114 -5.51 9.91 19.42
C TYR A 114 -4.87 10.85 20.46
N ILE A 115 -5.16 12.15 20.32
CA ILE A 115 -4.75 13.19 21.27
C ILE A 115 -5.97 13.55 22.11
N GLN A 116 -5.87 13.62 23.43
CA GLN A 116 -7.03 13.97 24.26
C GLN A 116 -7.40 15.45 24.15
N PRO A 117 -8.68 15.84 24.29
CA PRO A 117 -9.08 17.25 24.24
C PRO A 117 -8.37 18.15 25.26
N GLN A 118 -8.02 17.57 26.42
CA GLN A 118 -7.32 18.24 27.52
C GLN A 118 -5.82 17.95 27.57
N ALA A 119 -5.27 17.26 26.55
CA ALA A 119 -3.84 16.97 26.50
C ALA A 119 -3.03 18.25 26.26
N ASP A 120 -1.80 18.24 26.75
CA ASP A 120 -0.80 19.21 26.29
C ASP A 120 -0.48 18.90 24.82
N THR A 121 -0.91 19.81 23.95
CA THR A 121 -0.77 19.66 22.51
C THR A 121 0.69 19.72 22.07
N ASP A 122 1.52 20.54 22.72
CA ASP A 122 2.92 20.68 22.33
C ASP A 122 3.71 19.43 22.68
N THR A 123 3.50 18.89 23.89
CA THR A 123 4.08 17.60 24.29
C THR A 123 3.59 16.45 23.39
N ALA A 124 2.29 16.38 23.07
CA ALA A 124 1.76 15.36 22.17
C ALA A 124 2.39 15.43 20.76
N LEU A 125 2.57 16.64 20.23
CA LEU A 125 3.16 16.85 18.92
C LEU A 125 4.66 16.57 18.90
N TRP A 126 5.37 16.86 19.99
CA TRP A 126 6.78 16.47 20.17
C TRP A 126 6.94 14.95 20.19
N GLU A 127 6.15 14.24 21.01
CA GLU A 127 6.18 12.76 21.04
C GLU A 127 5.89 12.15 19.67
N LEU A 128 4.93 12.72 18.93
CA LEU A 128 4.60 12.30 17.58
C LEU A 128 5.72 12.59 16.59
N HIS A 129 6.39 13.75 16.69
CA HIS A 129 7.52 14.09 15.84
C HIS A 129 8.67 13.10 15.99
N GLU A 130 9.03 12.76 17.22
CA GLU A 130 10.10 11.82 17.53
C GLU A 130 9.79 10.43 16.94
N ASP A 131 8.56 9.92 17.12
CA ASP A 131 8.14 8.63 16.57
C ASP A 131 8.21 8.62 15.04
N LEU A 132 7.68 9.65 14.39
CA LEU A 132 7.67 9.73 12.92
C LEU A 132 9.10 9.88 12.36
N THR A 133 9.95 10.67 13.00
CA THR A 133 11.35 10.88 12.59
C THR A 133 12.15 9.59 12.69
N LEU A 134 11.95 8.82 13.75
CA LEU A 134 12.56 7.49 13.91
C LEU A 134 12.18 6.57 12.74
N HIS A 135 10.89 6.49 12.41
CA HIS A 135 10.41 5.64 11.33
C HIS A 135 10.87 6.11 9.95
N GLN A 136 10.93 7.42 9.71
CA GLN A 136 11.48 7.97 8.47
C GLN A 136 12.96 7.64 8.27
N THR A 137 13.72 7.64 9.37
CA THR A 137 15.15 7.32 9.37
C THR A 137 15.37 5.82 9.17
N GLN A 138 14.57 4.96 9.81
CA GLN A 138 14.73 3.51 9.69
C GLN A 138 14.14 2.95 8.38
N HIS A 139 13.18 3.64 7.76
CA HIS A 139 12.41 3.13 6.64
C HIS A 139 12.26 4.16 5.51
N HIS A 140 13.38 4.62 4.95
CA HIS A 140 13.46 5.67 3.92
C HIS A 140 12.56 5.48 2.67
N GLY A 141 12.26 4.24 2.30
CA GLY A 141 11.40 3.92 1.14
C GLY A 141 9.92 3.74 1.48
N ALA A 142 9.53 3.91 2.74
CA ALA A 142 8.16 3.68 3.17
C ALA A 142 7.28 4.92 2.98
N ALA A 143 6.03 4.70 2.55
CA ALA A 143 5.01 5.75 2.56
C ALA A 143 4.40 5.85 3.96
N LEU A 144 4.47 7.02 4.59
CA LEU A 144 3.87 7.27 5.91
C LEU A 144 2.45 7.83 5.79
N ILE A 145 1.53 7.21 6.54
CA ILE A 145 0.14 7.62 6.68
C ILE A 145 -0.15 7.81 8.16
N VAL A 146 -0.40 9.05 8.58
CA VAL A 146 -0.75 9.38 9.96
C VAL A 146 -2.23 9.76 10.00
N VAL A 147 -3.04 8.97 10.68
CA VAL A 147 -4.49 9.13 10.72
C VAL A 147 -5.00 9.04 12.14
N GLY A 148 -6.01 9.83 12.48
CA GLY A 148 -6.55 9.77 13.83
C GLY A 148 -7.37 11.00 14.19
N ASN A 149 -7.67 11.10 15.47
CA ASN A 149 -8.39 12.22 16.04
C ASN A 149 -7.41 13.09 16.82
N PHE A 150 -7.16 14.28 16.28
CA PHE A 150 -6.18 15.24 16.78
C PHE A 150 -6.84 16.25 17.74
N ASN A 151 -8.17 16.26 17.84
CA ASN A 151 -8.93 17.30 18.52
C ASN A 151 -8.50 18.71 18.08
N SER A 152 -7.82 19.46 18.95
CA SER A 152 -7.33 20.82 18.68
C SER A 152 -5.92 20.86 18.08
N ALA A 153 -5.21 19.73 18.02
CA ALA A 153 -3.82 19.70 17.59
C ALA A 153 -3.66 19.85 16.07
N HIS A 154 -2.69 20.66 15.68
CA HIS A 154 -2.30 20.83 14.28
C HIS A 154 -0.85 20.40 14.09
N ILE A 155 -0.66 19.32 13.32
CA ILE A 155 0.64 18.65 13.21
C ILE A 155 1.68 19.45 12.40
N ARG A 156 1.29 20.57 11.77
CA ARG A 156 2.18 21.34 10.87
C ARG A 156 3.47 21.81 11.54
N CYS A 157 3.42 22.09 12.84
CA CYS A 157 4.61 22.47 13.60
C CYS A 157 5.56 21.29 13.82
N ALA A 158 5.02 20.08 14.00
CA ALA A 158 5.81 18.86 14.18
C ALA A 158 6.32 18.34 12.83
N VAL A 159 5.46 18.15 11.83
CA VAL A 159 5.86 17.62 10.51
C VAL A 159 5.38 18.55 9.38
N PRO A 160 6.15 19.61 9.06
CA PRO A 160 5.72 20.63 8.09
C PRO A 160 5.56 20.09 6.66
N ASN A 161 6.24 18.98 6.35
CA ASN A 161 6.21 18.34 5.03
C ASN A 161 5.00 17.42 4.82
N PHE A 162 4.11 17.29 5.81
CA PHE A 162 2.92 16.46 5.70
C PHE A 162 1.70 17.27 5.26
N HIS A 163 0.90 16.66 4.40
CA HIS A 163 -0.28 17.24 3.79
C HIS A 163 -1.54 16.59 4.35
N GLN A 164 -2.46 17.42 4.84
CA GLN A 164 -3.75 16.97 5.35
C GLN A 164 -4.74 16.71 4.21
N HIS A 165 -5.41 15.56 4.25
CA HIS A 165 -6.37 15.15 3.22
C HIS A 165 -7.84 15.31 3.61
N ILE A 166 -8.14 15.31 4.93
CA ILE A 166 -9.52 15.43 5.42
C ILE A 166 -9.87 16.91 5.59
N THR A 167 -10.79 17.39 4.77
CA THR A 167 -11.29 18.78 4.80
C THR A 167 -12.73 18.88 5.29
N SER A 168 -13.54 17.84 5.09
CA SER A 168 -14.94 17.80 5.52
C SER A 168 -15.08 17.69 7.04
N PRO A 169 -16.09 18.32 7.65
CA PRO A 169 -16.36 18.21 9.08
C PRO A 169 -16.56 16.76 9.53
N THR A 170 -15.99 16.42 10.69
CA THR A 170 -16.06 15.07 11.25
C THR A 170 -16.88 15.00 12.54
N ARG A 171 -17.03 16.10 13.29
CA ARG A 171 -17.89 16.18 14.48
C ARG A 171 -18.46 17.58 14.64
N ALA A 172 -19.79 17.68 14.71
CA ALA A 172 -20.50 18.93 15.02
C ALA A 172 -19.98 20.16 14.25
N GLY A 173 -19.75 20.01 12.94
CA GLY A 173 -19.25 21.10 12.07
C GLY A 173 -17.74 21.36 12.15
N ARG A 174 -17.00 20.67 13.01
CA ARG A 174 -15.53 20.76 13.12
C ARG A 174 -14.84 19.55 12.50
N THR A 175 -13.66 19.77 11.92
CA THR A 175 -12.78 18.70 11.42
C THR A 175 -11.78 18.36 12.52
N LEU A 176 -12.05 17.32 13.30
CA LEU A 176 -11.16 16.88 14.40
C LEU A 176 -10.33 15.66 14.01
N ASP A 177 -10.83 14.89 13.05
CA ASP A 177 -10.13 13.74 12.49
C ASP A 177 -9.33 14.19 11.28
N HIS A 178 -8.06 13.79 11.25
CA HIS A 178 -7.13 14.17 10.21
C HIS A 178 -6.46 12.93 9.63
N CYS A 179 -6.04 13.06 8.38
CA CYS A 179 -5.16 12.12 7.71
C CYS A 179 -4.07 12.94 7.03
N TYR A 180 -2.83 12.63 7.37
CA TYR A 180 -1.64 13.32 6.90
C TYR A 180 -0.70 12.33 6.18
N THR A 181 -0.12 12.77 5.07
CA THR A 181 0.95 12.03 4.38
C THR A 181 1.98 12.98 3.81
N GLN A 182 3.16 12.47 3.45
CA GLN A 182 4.20 13.25 2.75
C GLN A 182 3.81 13.67 1.32
N PHE A 183 2.73 13.13 0.75
CA PHE A 183 2.31 13.39 -0.63
C PHE A 183 1.08 14.30 -0.68
N LYS A 184 1.08 15.26 -1.61
CA LYS A 184 -0.09 16.10 -1.89
C LYS A 184 -1.13 15.32 -2.69
N ASP A 185 -2.40 15.62 -2.46
CA ASP A 185 -3.55 15.15 -3.25
C ASP A 185 -3.63 13.63 -3.48
N CYS A 186 -3.06 12.83 -2.57
CA CYS A 186 -2.97 11.39 -2.73
C CYS A 186 -4.26 10.65 -2.34
N TYR A 187 -5.19 11.30 -1.64
CA TYR A 187 -6.50 10.73 -1.28
C TYR A 187 -7.67 11.63 -1.71
N LYS A 188 -8.73 10.98 -2.20
CA LYS A 188 -10.09 11.55 -2.26
C LYS A 188 -10.81 11.13 -0.99
N THR A 189 -11.42 12.09 -0.30
CA THR A 189 -12.15 11.83 0.94
C THR A 189 -13.64 11.77 0.69
N GLN A 190 -14.33 10.92 1.44
CA GLN A 190 -15.78 10.82 1.43
C GLN A 190 -16.27 10.63 2.87
N SER A 191 -17.05 11.60 3.36
CA SER A 191 -17.71 11.48 4.65
C SER A 191 -18.84 10.43 4.58
N ARG A 192 -18.96 9.64 5.64
CA ARG A 192 -19.95 8.59 5.82
C ARG A 192 -20.65 8.80 7.16
N SER A 193 -21.85 8.23 7.29
CA SER A 193 -22.58 8.23 8.54
C SER A 193 -21.70 7.73 9.69
N PRO A 194 -21.83 8.30 10.90
CA PRO A 194 -21.13 7.81 12.07
C PRO A 194 -21.25 6.31 12.24
N PHE A 195 -20.15 5.68 12.66
CA PHE A 195 -20.15 4.25 12.88
C PHE A 195 -20.81 3.92 14.23
N GLY A 196 -21.91 3.18 14.20
CA GLY A 196 -22.64 2.77 15.42
C GLY A 196 -23.11 3.97 16.24
N LYS A 197 -22.59 4.10 17.47
CA LYS A 197 -22.92 5.20 18.41
C LYS A 197 -21.89 6.33 18.43
N SER A 198 -20.97 6.34 17.46
CA SER A 198 -19.99 7.42 17.32
C SER A 198 -20.69 8.76 17.14
N ASP A 199 -20.17 9.80 17.78
CA ASP A 199 -20.52 11.20 17.51
C ASP A 199 -19.63 11.82 16.40
N HIS A 200 -18.63 11.06 15.93
CA HIS A 200 -17.81 11.38 14.76
C HIS A 200 -18.33 10.65 13.51
N ALA A 201 -18.39 11.37 12.39
CA ALA A 201 -18.57 10.82 11.06
C ALA A 201 -17.39 9.91 10.68
N ALA A 202 -17.68 8.80 10.00
CA ALA A 202 -16.62 7.95 9.46
C ALA A 202 -16.09 8.56 8.16
N ILE A 203 -14.77 8.59 7.97
CA ILE A 203 -14.16 9.13 6.75
C ILE A 203 -13.58 7.99 5.92
N PHE A 204 -14.04 7.88 4.68
CA PHE A 204 -13.51 6.93 3.71
C PHE A 204 -12.47 7.61 2.81
N LEU A 205 -11.24 7.11 2.85
CA LEU A 205 -10.11 7.60 2.06
C LEU A 205 -9.88 6.70 0.85
N MET A 206 -10.01 7.25 -0.35
CA MET A 206 -9.76 6.54 -1.61
C MET A 206 -8.45 7.04 -2.20
N PRO A 207 -7.45 6.17 -2.43
CA PRO A 207 -6.23 6.56 -3.12
C PRO A 207 -6.54 7.20 -4.48
N ARG A 208 -6.00 8.38 -4.75
CA ARG A 208 -6.01 9.02 -6.08
C ARG A 208 -4.83 8.59 -6.94
N TYR A 209 -3.84 7.96 -6.34
CA TYR A 209 -2.60 7.60 -7.01
C TYR A 209 -2.85 6.79 -8.28
N LYS A 210 -2.34 7.31 -9.40
CA LYS A 210 -2.22 6.61 -10.68
C LYS A 210 -0.75 6.22 -10.85
N GLN A 211 -0.47 4.95 -11.11
CA GLN A 211 0.89 4.43 -11.31
C GLN A 211 1.75 5.34 -12.21
N ARG A 212 3.02 5.61 -11.86
CA ARG A 212 3.91 6.48 -12.66
C ARG A 212 4.00 6.07 -14.14
N LEU A 213 4.03 4.77 -14.44
CA LEU A 213 3.93 4.21 -15.80
C LEU A 213 2.68 4.67 -16.59
N LYS A 214 1.60 4.99 -15.88
CA LYS A 214 0.35 5.51 -16.46
C LYS A 214 0.34 7.05 -16.56
N GLN A 215 1.26 7.74 -15.88
CA GLN A 215 1.41 9.19 -15.91
C GLN A 215 2.38 9.65 -17.01
N GLU A 216 3.43 8.86 -17.30
CA GLU A 216 4.37 9.16 -18.38
C GLU A 216 3.77 8.84 -19.76
N ASP A 217 4.02 9.73 -20.72
CA ASP A 217 3.62 9.52 -22.11
C ASP A 217 4.41 8.34 -22.71
N PRO A 218 3.78 7.50 -23.56
CA PRO A 218 4.49 6.41 -24.23
C PRO A 218 5.68 6.93 -25.02
N VAL A 219 6.87 6.37 -24.79
CA VAL A 219 8.04 6.66 -25.59
C VAL A 219 7.98 5.80 -26.86
N GLN A 220 8.21 6.41 -28.02
CA GLN A 220 8.28 5.68 -29.28
C GLN A 220 9.66 5.00 -29.38
N TRP A 221 9.69 3.68 -29.46
CA TRP A 221 10.90 2.92 -29.73
C TRP A 221 10.83 2.32 -31.14
N LYS A 222 11.94 2.42 -31.88
CA LYS A 222 12.13 1.65 -33.11
C LYS A 222 12.50 0.22 -32.72
N VAL A 223 11.59 -0.70 -32.95
CA VAL A 223 11.86 -2.13 -32.77
C VAL A 223 12.12 -2.72 -34.16
N ALA A 224 13.25 -3.40 -34.31
CA ALA A 224 13.53 -4.17 -35.51
C ALA A 224 12.70 -5.45 -35.44
N ARG A 225 11.83 -5.67 -36.42
CA ARG A 225 10.96 -6.85 -36.50
C ARG A 225 11.23 -7.57 -37.81
N TRP A 226 11.10 -8.90 -37.81
CA TRP A 226 11.09 -9.64 -39.06
C TRP A 226 9.85 -9.25 -39.87
N MET A 227 10.03 -9.03 -41.17
CA MET A 227 8.90 -8.83 -42.08
C MET A 227 8.00 -10.07 -42.05
N ASP A 228 6.69 -9.89 -42.25
CA ASP A 228 5.73 -11.01 -42.27
C ASP A 228 6.13 -12.08 -43.29
N GLN A 229 6.66 -11.65 -44.44
CA GLN A 229 7.21 -12.56 -45.45
C GLN A 229 8.39 -13.39 -44.91
N SER A 230 9.30 -12.77 -44.16
CA SER A 230 10.45 -13.46 -43.54
C SER A 230 10.00 -14.45 -42.47
N LEU A 231 8.92 -14.12 -41.75
CA LEU A 231 8.31 -14.97 -40.73
C LEU A 231 7.65 -16.21 -41.34
N VAL A 232 6.93 -16.04 -42.45
CA VAL A 232 6.35 -17.16 -43.22
C VAL A 232 7.45 -18.03 -43.82
N THR A 233 8.45 -17.44 -44.47
CA THR A 233 9.58 -18.20 -45.00
C THR A 233 10.31 -18.98 -43.90
N LEU A 234 10.53 -18.37 -42.73
CA LEU A 234 11.12 -19.08 -41.59
C LEU A 234 10.25 -20.26 -41.14
N GLN A 235 8.94 -20.05 -41.02
CA GLN A 235 8.00 -21.09 -40.62
C GLN A 235 8.00 -22.25 -41.63
N ASP A 236 7.90 -21.95 -42.92
CA ASP A 236 7.97 -22.94 -44.00
C ASP A 236 9.31 -23.71 -43.97
N THR A 237 10.43 -23.01 -43.74
CA THR A 237 11.76 -23.65 -43.66
C THR A 237 11.88 -24.59 -42.46
N VAL A 238 11.22 -24.28 -41.36
CA VAL A 238 11.19 -25.13 -40.16
C VAL A 238 10.24 -26.32 -40.37
N ASP A 239 9.11 -26.10 -41.02
CA ASP A 239 8.11 -27.14 -41.28
C ASP A 239 8.59 -28.15 -42.35
N ASP A 240 9.38 -27.71 -43.34
CA ASP A 240 10.04 -28.58 -44.33
C ASP A 240 11.33 -29.25 -43.77
N ALA A 241 11.86 -28.78 -42.64
CA ALA A 241 13.06 -29.37 -42.06
C ALA A 241 12.74 -30.73 -41.42
N ASP A 242 13.25 -31.80 -42.04
CA ASP A 242 13.17 -33.15 -41.47
C ASP A 242 13.97 -33.20 -40.15
N SER A 243 13.24 -33.17 -39.05
CA SER A 243 13.78 -33.16 -37.69
C SER A 243 14.55 -34.44 -37.34
N ASP A 244 14.27 -35.55 -38.03
CA ASP A 244 14.94 -36.82 -37.79
C ASP A 244 16.35 -36.86 -38.40
N ILE A 245 16.65 -36.04 -39.42
CA ILE A 245 18.01 -35.88 -39.97
C ILE A 245 18.97 -35.31 -38.91
N PHE A 246 18.52 -34.35 -38.10
CA PHE A 246 19.33 -33.80 -37.01
C PHE A 246 19.54 -34.81 -35.88
N ARG A 247 18.57 -35.68 -35.61
CA ARG A 247 18.70 -36.74 -34.59
C ARG A 247 19.60 -37.89 -35.04
N HIS A 248 19.64 -38.18 -36.34
CA HIS A 248 20.47 -39.24 -36.89
C HIS A 248 21.90 -38.79 -37.26
N GLY A 249 22.12 -37.49 -37.44
CA GLY A 249 23.42 -36.90 -37.77
C GLY A 249 24.16 -36.26 -36.59
N SER A 250 23.74 -36.50 -35.35
CA SER A 250 24.39 -35.97 -34.15
C SER A 250 24.64 -37.09 -33.15
N ASP A 251 25.88 -37.24 -32.72
CA ASP A 251 26.28 -38.31 -31.80
C ASP A 251 25.96 -37.96 -30.34
N ASP A 252 25.79 -36.67 -30.04
CA ASP A 252 25.40 -36.18 -28.73
C ASP A 252 24.44 -34.97 -28.76
N ILE A 253 23.95 -34.60 -27.57
CA ILE A 253 22.97 -33.53 -27.40
C ILE A 253 23.51 -32.13 -27.71
N ASN A 254 24.83 -31.91 -27.58
CA ASN A 254 25.45 -30.63 -27.89
C ASN A 254 25.58 -30.47 -29.40
N GLU A 255 25.97 -31.51 -30.12
CA GLU A 255 26.02 -31.52 -31.59
C GLU A 255 24.62 -31.33 -32.20
N PHE A 256 23.61 -31.98 -31.61
CA PHE A 256 22.21 -31.79 -31.98
C PHE A 256 21.78 -30.32 -31.78
N MET A 257 22.12 -29.74 -30.63
CA MET A 257 21.79 -28.35 -30.32
C MET A 257 22.51 -27.36 -31.26
N GLU A 258 23.77 -27.61 -31.61
CA GLU A 258 24.52 -26.79 -32.56
C GLU A 258 23.95 -26.89 -33.99
N ALA A 259 23.53 -28.09 -34.42
CA ALA A 259 22.90 -28.26 -35.74
C ALA A 259 21.56 -27.52 -35.85
N VAL A 260 20.72 -27.59 -34.79
CA VAL A 260 19.46 -26.83 -34.70
C VAL A 260 19.71 -25.33 -34.61
N LEU A 261 20.75 -24.89 -33.90
CA LEU A 261 21.16 -23.48 -33.86
C LEU A 261 21.71 -23.00 -35.22
N GLY A 262 22.38 -23.86 -35.98
CA GLY A 262 22.83 -23.61 -37.34
C GLY A 262 21.67 -23.31 -38.29
N LEU A 263 20.59 -24.11 -38.24
CA LEU A 263 19.37 -23.87 -39.01
C LEU A 263 18.74 -22.50 -38.65
N LYS A 264 18.69 -22.16 -37.35
CA LYS A 264 18.21 -20.85 -36.88
C LYS A 264 19.06 -19.70 -37.41
N ARG A 265 20.38 -19.84 -37.50
CA ARG A 265 21.29 -18.81 -38.03
C ARG A 265 21.16 -18.66 -39.55
N MET A 266 20.97 -19.76 -40.28
CA MET A 266 20.72 -19.72 -41.73
C MET A 266 19.42 -18.97 -42.06
N ALA A 267 18.39 -19.16 -41.24
CA ALA A 267 17.12 -18.46 -41.42
C ALA A 267 17.12 -16.99 -40.96
N GLN A 268 18.08 -16.59 -40.11
CA GLN A 268 18.27 -15.21 -39.63
C GLN A 268 18.81 -14.23 -40.68
N PHE A 269 19.18 -14.68 -41.90
CA PHE A 269 19.61 -13.78 -42.98
C PHE A 269 18.46 -12.99 -43.65
N THR A 270 17.24 -13.08 -43.13
CA THR A 270 16.08 -12.39 -43.69
C THR A 270 15.85 -11.01 -43.08
N LYS A 271 15.63 -10.04 -43.97
CA LYS A 271 15.60 -8.59 -43.74
C LYS A 271 14.64 -8.17 -42.60
N LEU A 272 15.16 -7.36 -41.68
CA LEU A 272 14.42 -6.67 -40.63
C LEU A 272 13.71 -5.42 -41.21
N SER A 273 12.44 -5.22 -40.90
CA SER A 273 11.76 -3.92 -41.03
C SER A 273 11.85 -3.16 -39.70
N SER A 274 11.88 -1.83 -39.77
CA SER A 274 11.84 -0.97 -38.57
C SER A 274 10.46 -0.35 -38.43
N GLU A 275 9.76 -0.66 -37.34
CA GLU A 275 8.47 -0.05 -37.02
C GLU A 275 8.55 0.69 -35.67
N ASN A 276 7.85 1.82 -35.59
CA ASN A 276 7.74 2.59 -34.36
C ASN A 276 6.61 2.00 -33.52
N PHE A 277 6.94 1.55 -32.32
CA PHE A 277 5.93 1.10 -31.37
C PHE A 277 5.86 2.06 -30.17
N PRO A 278 4.63 2.48 -29.76
CA PRO A 278 4.43 3.16 -28.49
C PRO A 278 4.67 2.15 -27.36
N ILE A 279 5.80 2.28 -26.67
CA ILE A 279 6.08 1.49 -25.47
C ILE A 279 6.19 2.44 -24.29
N ARG A 280 5.36 2.22 -23.27
CA ARG A 280 5.55 2.88 -21.97
C ARG A 280 6.76 2.22 -21.30
N SER A 281 7.92 2.87 -21.38
CA SER A 281 9.15 2.34 -20.82
C SER A 281 9.01 2.18 -19.31
N ARG A 282 9.35 1.00 -18.79
CA ARG A 282 9.84 0.91 -17.41
C ARG A 282 11.10 1.76 -17.37
N GLY A 283 11.11 2.84 -16.60
CA GLY A 283 12.31 3.65 -16.40
C GLY A 283 13.42 2.77 -15.85
N TRP A 284 14.29 2.27 -16.72
CA TRP A 284 15.58 1.74 -16.33
C TRP A 284 16.43 2.96 -16.00
N ILE A 285 16.97 2.97 -14.79
CA ILE A 285 17.95 3.94 -14.32
C ILE A 285 19.07 3.99 -15.35
N LYS A 286 19.29 5.16 -15.98
CA LYS A 286 20.58 5.44 -16.63
C LYS A 286 21.61 5.60 -15.51
N PRO A 287 22.69 4.79 -15.46
CA PRO A 287 23.79 5.04 -14.55
C PRO A 287 24.60 6.21 -15.11
N SER A 288 24.29 7.41 -14.64
CA SER A 288 25.08 8.65 -14.71
C SER A 288 24.20 9.68 -14.00
N THR A 289 24.36 9.91 -12.71
CA THR A 289 25.46 10.71 -12.17
C THR A 289 25.57 10.36 -10.68
N MET A 290 26.58 9.58 -10.31
CA MET A 290 27.17 9.66 -8.96
C MET A 290 28.44 10.48 -9.14
N LEU A 291 28.36 11.75 -8.77
CA LEU A 291 29.36 12.58 -8.10
C LEU A 291 28.73 13.97 -7.89
#